data_AF-A0A442TTN9-F1
#
_entry.id   AF-A0A442TTN9-F1
#
_cell.length_a   1.000
_cell.length_b   1.000
_cell.length_c   1.000
_cell.angle_alpha   90.00
_cell.angle_beta   90.00
_cell.angle_gamma   90.00
#
_symmetry.space_group_name_H-M   'P 1'
#
loop_
_entity.id
_entity.type
_entity.pdbx_description
1 polymer ?
#
loop_
_entity_poly.entity_id
_entity_poly.type
_entity_poly.pdbx_seq_one_letter_code
_entity_poly.pdbx_strand_id
1 'polypeptide(L)'
;MTAPVTLAKVIDPAKAGNFSFEIMAYTDVIGGNVMDTKYAKELLTVDPFAELENDCLIVCQFSGGSPHMARWSKTGKDEDGKFVRLGADNEAFRVHFGVTYTKAAIGEWINILGRVVSDPREFPKEMPISYSSLPARAA
;
A
#
# COMPACT_ATOMS: atom_id res chain seq x y z
N MET A 1 21.71 -4.98 11.91
CA MET A 1 20.66 -6.02 11.98
C MET A 1 19.53 -5.54 11.09
N THR A 2 19.42 -6.07 9.87
CA THR A 2 18.31 -5.78 8.95
C THR A 2 17.04 -6.39 9.54
N ALA A 3 16.01 -5.58 9.76
CA ALA A 3 14.71 -6.09 10.18
C ALA A 3 14.19 -7.09 9.13
N PRO A 4 13.46 -8.14 9.53
CA PRO A 4 12.89 -9.07 8.57
C PRO A 4 12.03 -8.30 7.57
N VAL A 5 12.28 -8.48 6.28
CA VAL A 5 11.48 -7.83 5.25
C VAL A 5 10.08 -8.42 5.29
N THR A 6 9.13 -7.65 5.78
CA THR A 6 7.75 -8.12 5.94
C THR A 6 7.06 -8.08 4.58
N LEU A 7 7.10 -9.20 3.85
CA LEU A 7 6.36 -9.42 2.62
C LEU A 7 4.87 -9.12 2.85
N ALA A 8 4.27 -8.36 1.94
CA ALA A 8 2.86 -8.08 2.02
C ALA A 8 2.04 -9.31 1.63
N LYS A 9 0.90 -9.53 2.30
CA LYS A 9 0.02 -10.67 2.01
C LYS A 9 -0.70 -10.48 0.69
N VAL A 10 -0.42 -11.36 -0.27
CA VAL A 10 -1.09 -11.34 -1.57
C VAL A 10 -2.16 -12.42 -1.65
N ILE A 11 -3.19 -12.18 -2.46
CA ILE A 11 -4.15 -13.22 -2.82
C ILE A 11 -3.47 -14.09 -3.85
N ASP A 12 -3.53 -15.42 -3.65
CA ASP A 12 -3.23 -16.37 -4.71
C ASP A 12 -4.02 -15.99 -5.97
N PRO A 13 -3.41 -15.82 -7.15
CA PRO A 13 -4.13 -15.50 -8.38
C PRO A 13 -5.31 -16.44 -8.66
N ALA A 14 -5.26 -17.70 -8.19
CA ALA A 14 -6.37 -18.65 -8.30
C ALA A 14 -7.56 -18.35 -7.38
N LYS A 15 -7.38 -17.48 -6.39
CA LYS A 15 -8.39 -16.97 -5.45
C LYS A 15 -8.72 -15.50 -5.67
N ALA A 16 -8.03 -14.81 -6.59
CA ALA A 16 -8.46 -13.51 -7.06
C ALA A 16 -9.86 -13.67 -7.67
N GLY A 17 -10.77 -12.79 -7.27
CA GLY A 17 -12.17 -12.83 -7.66
C GLY A 17 -12.33 -12.90 -9.18
N ASN A 18 -13.53 -13.33 -9.61
CA ASN A 18 -13.90 -13.53 -11.02
C ASN A 18 -13.70 -12.28 -11.92
N PHE A 19 -13.37 -11.12 -11.35
CA PHE A 19 -13.13 -9.87 -12.07
C PHE A 19 -11.90 -9.16 -11.50
N SER A 20 -10.83 -9.09 -12.30
CA SER A 20 -9.64 -8.29 -12.04
C SER A 20 -9.37 -7.35 -13.20
N PHE A 21 -8.78 -6.19 -12.94
CA PHE A 21 -8.39 -5.24 -13.98
C PHE A 21 -6.99 -4.69 -13.75
N GLU A 22 -6.37 -4.18 -14.81
CA GLU A 22 -5.05 -3.59 -14.74
C GLU A 22 -5.14 -2.08 -14.47
N ILE A 23 -4.29 -1.57 -13.57
CA ILE A 23 -4.19 -0.16 -13.23
C ILE A 23 -2.74 0.29 -13.08
N MET A 24 -2.42 1.44 -13.66
CA MET A 24 -1.13 2.10 -13.44
C MET A 24 -1.17 2.84 -12.10
N ALA A 25 -0.30 2.47 -11.16
CA ALA A 25 -0.25 3.07 -9.84
C ALA A 25 1.17 3.52 -9.46
N TYR A 26 1.24 4.57 -8.64
CA TYR A 26 2.47 4.98 -7.98
C TYR A 26 2.80 4.01 -6.84
N THR A 27 4.03 3.48 -6.81
CA THR A 27 4.40 2.43 -5.86
C THR A 27 5.41 2.91 -4.82
N ASP A 28 6.67 3.01 -5.22
CA ASP A 28 7.79 3.28 -4.33
C ASP A 28 8.34 4.69 -4.57
N VAL A 29 8.80 5.37 -3.52
CA VAL A 29 9.52 6.63 -3.67
C VAL A 29 10.90 6.32 -4.25
N ILE A 30 11.19 6.85 -5.44
CA ILE A 30 12.46 6.64 -6.16
C ILE A 30 13.41 7.85 -6.06
N GLY A 31 13.01 8.90 -5.35
CA GLY A 31 13.84 10.06 -5.08
C GLY A 31 13.05 11.35 -5.02
N GLY A 32 13.75 12.49 -5.05
CA GLY A 32 13.14 13.81 -4.94
C GLY A 32 13.16 14.35 -3.50
N ASN A 33 12.70 15.59 -3.35
CA ASN A 33 12.52 16.22 -2.04
C ASN A 33 11.03 16.20 -1.66
N VAL A 34 10.67 16.74 -0.49
CA VAL A 34 9.28 16.76 0.01
C VAL A 34 8.31 17.45 -0.97
N MET A 35 8.80 18.38 -1.81
CA MET A 35 7.98 19.16 -2.75
C MET A 35 7.96 18.58 -4.17
N ASP A 36 8.89 17.69 -4.52
CA ASP A 36 9.04 17.02 -5.83
C ASP A 36 9.40 15.55 -5.63
N THR A 37 8.61 14.85 -4.81
CA THR A 37 8.82 13.43 -4.56
C THR A 37 8.48 12.65 -5.83
N LYS A 38 9.46 11.90 -6.33
CA LYS A 38 9.34 11.04 -7.50
C LYS A 38 8.96 9.64 -7.06
N TYR A 39 7.97 9.08 -7.73
CA TYR A 39 7.48 7.74 -7.47
C TYR A 39 7.71 6.86 -8.69
N ALA A 40 8.05 5.59 -8.45
CA ALA A 40 7.96 4.55 -9.46
C ALA A 40 6.49 4.39 -9.88
N LYS A 41 6.29 4.04 -11.15
CA LYS A 41 4.98 3.69 -11.70
C LYS A 41 5.04 2.25 -12.17
N GLU A 42 4.06 1.46 -11.76
CA GLU A 42 3.95 0.06 -12.14
C GLU A 42 2.52 -0.24 -12.60
N LEU A 43 2.39 -1.12 -13.60
CA LEU A 43 1.10 -1.68 -13.99
C LEU A 43 0.79 -2.84 -13.04
N LEU A 44 -0.30 -2.73 -12.30
CA LEU A 44 -0.73 -3.70 -11.28
C LEU A 44 -2.06 -4.31 -11.68
N THR A 45 -2.22 -5.62 -11.47
CA THR A 45 -3.53 -6.25 -11.53
C THR A 45 -4.20 -6.10 -10.16
N VAL A 46 -5.45 -5.66 -10.14
CA VAL A 46 -6.23 -5.44 -8.91
C VAL A 46 -7.57 -6.13 -8.97
N ASP A 47 -8.02 -6.63 -7.82
CA ASP A 47 -9.35 -7.14 -7.59
C ASP A 47 -10.12 -6.17 -6.67
N PRO A 48 -11.18 -5.51 -7.17
CA PRO A 48 -11.98 -4.57 -6.38
C PRO A 48 -12.86 -5.24 -5.33
N PHE A 49 -13.15 -6.54 -5.45
CA PHE A 49 -14.06 -7.29 -4.58
C PHE A 49 -13.35 -8.21 -3.60
N ALA A 50 -12.04 -8.35 -3.74
CA ALA A 50 -11.17 -9.08 -2.82
C ALA A 50 -11.30 -8.57 -1.36
N GLU A 51 -11.33 -9.51 -0.41
CA GLU A 51 -11.31 -9.18 1.01
C GLU A 51 -9.99 -8.51 1.42
N LEU A 52 -10.08 -7.43 2.19
CA LEU A 52 -8.94 -6.70 2.73
C LEU A 52 -8.45 -7.32 4.05
N GLU A 53 -7.41 -8.13 3.94
CA GLU A 53 -6.70 -8.71 5.09
C GLU A 53 -5.64 -7.76 5.65
N ASN A 54 -5.24 -8.00 6.91
CA ASN A 54 -4.09 -7.29 7.47
C ASN A 54 -2.83 -7.53 6.65
N ASP A 55 -2.09 -6.44 6.42
CA ASP A 55 -0.83 -6.40 5.70
C ASP A 55 -0.93 -6.74 4.21
N CYS A 56 -2.11 -6.61 3.61
CA CYS A 56 -2.26 -6.72 2.16
C CYS A 56 -1.86 -5.42 1.44
N LEU A 57 -1.57 -5.54 0.13
CA LEU A 57 -1.38 -4.39 -0.74
C LEU A 57 -2.70 -4.02 -1.39
N ILE A 58 -3.01 -2.75 -1.37
CA ILE A 58 -4.16 -2.16 -2.05
C ILE A 58 -3.69 -1.09 -3.02
N VAL A 59 -4.52 -0.81 -4.02
CA VAL A 59 -4.44 0.44 -4.78
C VAL A 59 -5.54 1.35 -4.29
N CYS A 60 -5.17 2.59 -3.94
CA CYS A 60 -6.09 3.61 -3.47
C CYS A 60 -5.86 4.95 -4.16
N GLN A 61 -6.89 5.78 -4.23
CA GLN A 61 -6.81 7.17 -4.65
C GLN A 61 -7.18 8.08 -3.48
N PHE A 62 -6.39 9.12 -3.26
CA PHE A 62 -6.67 10.15 -2.26
C PHE A 62 -7.35 11.34 -2.93
N SER A 63 -8.56 11.69 -2.50
CA SER A 63 -9.34 12.84 -2.99
C SER A 63 -9.41 12.97 -4.53
N GLY A 64 -9.58 11.84 -5.23
CA GLY A 64 -9.65 11.81 -6.71
C GLY A 64 -8.30 11.99 -7.42
N GLY A 65 -7.20 12.00 -6.68
CA GLY A 65 -5.85 12.07 -7.23
C GLY A 65 -5.42 10.78 -7.96
N SER A 66 -4.14 10.73 -8.30
CA SER A 66 -3.58 9.56 -8.98
C SER A 66 -3.63 8.30 -8.09
N PRO A 67 -3.78 7.09 -8.68
CA PRO A 67 -3.72 5.85 -7.93
C PRO A 67 -2.35 5.63 -7.29
N HIS A 68 -2.34 5.25 -6.02
CA HIS A 68 -1.17 4.88 -5.26
C HIS A 68 -1.34 3.48 -4.71
N MET A 69 -0.29 2.68 -4.78
CA MET A 69 -0.22 1.42 -4.08
C MET A 69 0.19 1.68 -2.63
N ALA A 70 -0.49 1.04 -1.70
CA ALA A 70 -0.19 1.16 -0.30
C ALA A 70 -0.46 -0.13 0.46
N ARG A 71 0.24 -0.31 1.58
CA ARG A 71 -0.03 -1.38 2.53
C ARG A 71 -1.22 -1.02 3.41
N TRP A 72 -2.15 -1.95 3.52
CA TRP A 72 -3.33 -1.86 4.37
C TRP A 72 -3.14 -2.64 5.66
N SER A 73 -3.51 -2.05 6.79
CA SER A 73 -3.55 -2.74 8.07
C SER A 73 -4.69 -2.24 8.94
N LYS A 74 -5.47 -3.16 9.51
CA LYS A 74 -6.45 -2.86 10.56
C LYS A 74 -5.72 -2.60 11.87
N THR A 75 -6.20 -1.62 12.63
CA THR A 75 -5.55 -1.24 13.89
C THR A 75 -6.20 -1.88 15.12
N GLY A 76 -7.44 -2.39 15.00
CA GLY A 76 -8.24 -2.81 16.16
C GLY A 76 -8.58 -1.66 17.11
N LYS A 77 -8.47 -0.42 16.64
CA LYS A 77 -8.72 0.81 17.40
C LYS A 77 -9.63 1.75 16.63
N ASP A 78 -10.31 2.65 17.31
CA ASP A 78 -10.99 3.79 16.70
C ASP A 78 -10.04 4.98 16.46
N GLU A 79 -10.58 6.11 15.97
CA GLU A 79 -9.81 7.36 15.75
C GLU A 79 -9.23 7.94 17.04
N ASP A 80 -9.90 7.70 18.17
CA ASP A 80 -9.45 8.12 19.51
C ASP A 80 -8.40 7.17 20.11
N GLY A 81 -8.06 6.08 19.41
CA GLY A 81 -7.11 5.07 19.86
C GLY A 81 -7.64 4.08 20.90
N LYS A 82 -8.96 4.05 21.15
CA LYS A 82 -9.60 3.05 22.01
C LYS A 82 -9.76 1.74 21.27
N PHE A 83 -9.70 0.63 21.99
CA PHE A 83 -9.90 -0.69 21.41
C PHE A 83 -11.35 -0.86 20.94
N VAL A 84 -11.50 -1.34 19.71
CA VAL A 84 -12.79 -1.67 19.12
C VAL A 84 -12.75 -3.07 18.54
N ARG A 85 -13.93 -3.62 18.28
CA ARG A 85 -14.06 -4.91 17.62
C ARG A 85 -13.51 -4.81 16.19
N LEU A 86 -12.69 -5.78 15.78
CA LEU A 86 -12.22 -5.90 14.41
C LEU A 86 -13.43 -5.95 13.45
N GLY A 87 -13.42 -5.11 12.43
CA GLY A 87 -14.48 -4.94 11.43
C GLY A 87 -15.64 -4.03 11.85
N ALA A 88 -15.59 -3.39 13.02
CA ALA A 88 -16.57 -2.38 13.40
C ALA A 88 -16.53 -1.17 12.46
N ASP A 89 -17.65 -0.48 12.28
CA ASP A 89 -17.70 0.68 11.36
C ASP A 89 -16.83 1.85 11.83
N ASN A 90 -16.57 1.94 13.13
CA ASN A 90 -15.64 2.90 13.72
C ASN A 90 -14.20 2.37 13.85
N GLU A 91 -13.89 1.19 13.31
CA GLU A 91 -12.52 0.70 13.27
C GLU A 91 -11.68 1.54 12.31
N ALA A 92 -10.58 2.04 12.84
CA ALA A 92 -9.55 2.72 12.09
C ALA A 92 -8.61 1.72 11.41
N PHE A 93 -8.20 2.07 10.20
CA PHE A 93 -7.20 1.39 9.42
C PHE A 93 -6.05 2.35 9.11
N ARG A 94 -4.89 1.77 8.84
CA ARG A 94 -3.69 2.50 8.46
C ARG A 94 -3.32 2.18 7.03
N VAL A 95 -3.01 3.24 6.30
CA VAL A 95 -2.42 3.20 4.96
C VAL A 95 -0.97 3.67 5.12
N HIS A 96 -0.02 2.98 4.48
CA HIS A 96 1.44 3.13 4.68
C HIS A 96 2.00 4.57 4.62
N PHE A 97 1.24 5.55 4.10
CA PHE A 97 1.57 6.98 4.22
C PHE A 97 1.52 7.54 5.65
N GLY A 98 1.36 6.68 6.67
CA GLY A 98 1.36 7.10 8.07
C GLY A 98 0.04 7.74 8.51
N VAL A 99 -0.95 7.77 7.63
CA VAL A 99 -2.27 8.33 7.91
C VAL A 99 -3.21 7.20 8.31
N THR A 100 -3.92 7.47 9.40
CA THR A 100 -4.96 6.59 9.94
C THR A 100 -6.31 7.15 9.52
N TYR A 101 -7.19 6.27 9.06
CA TYR A 101 -8.52 6.62 8.57
C TYR A 101 -9.54 5.66 9.17
N THR A 102 -10.81 6.06 9.27
CA THR A 102 -11.92 5.14 9.53
C THR A 102 -12.60 4.70 8.25
N LYS A 103 -13.41 3.65 8.34
CA LYS A 103 -14.28 3.19 7.25
C LYS A 103 -15.16 4.31 6.67
N ALA A 104 -15.59 5.26 7.50
CA ALA A 104 -16.35 6.43 7.07
C ALA A 104 -15.57 7.36 6.11
N ALA A 105 -14.23 7.38 6.19
CA ALA A 105 -13.40 8.16 5.27
C ALA A 105 -13.29 7.54 3.87
N ILE A 106 -13.73 6.28 3.69
CA ILE A 106 -13.76 5.61 2.39
C ILE A 106 -14.88 6.22 1.55
N GLY A 107 -14.56 6.67 0.33
CA GLY A 107 -15.49 7.35 -0.57
C GLY A 107 -15.46 8.88 -0.44
N GLU A 108 -15.04 9.41 0.71
CA GLU A 108 -14.90 10.85 0.93
C GLU A 108 -13.45 11.33 0.69
N TRP A 109 -12.49 10.70 1.39
CA TRP A 109 -11.09 11.09 1.39
C TRP A 109 -10.19 10.08 0.69
N ILE A 110 -10.56 8.80 0.78
CA ILE A 110 -9.81 7.70 0.17
C ILE A 110 -10.75 6.77 -0.59
N ASN A 111 -10.41 6.47 -1.84
CA ASN A 111 -11.10 5.46 -2.65
C ASN A 111 -10.20 4.25 -2.77
N ILE A 112 -10.61 3.11 -2.21
CA ILE A 112 -9.90 1.85 -2.39
C ILE A 112 -10.38 1.27 -3.72
N LEU A 113 -9.48 1.18 -4.69
CA LEU A 113 -9.77 0.67 -6.03
C LEU A 113 -9.72 -0.86 -6.10
N GLY A 114 -8.96 -1.48 -5.19
CA GLY A 114 -8.92 -2.93 -5.06
C GLY A 114 -7.66 -3.41 -4.34
N ARG A 115 -7.65 -4.71 -4.03
CA ARG A 115 -6.47 -5.42 -3.53
C ARG A 115 -5.59 -5.81 -4.71
N VAL A 116 -4.29 -5.66 -4.55
CA VAL A 116 -3.33 -6.08 -5.58
C VAL A 116 -3.32 -7.60 -5.68
N VAL A 117 -3.47 -8.09 -6.91
CA VAL A 117 -3.32 -9.49 -7.30
C VAL A 117 -2.00 -9.60 -8.06
N SER A 118 -0.95 -10.05 -7.39
CA SER A 118 0.38 -10.18 -7.98
C SER A 118 1.20 -11.23 -7.23
N ASP A 119 2.46 -11.40 -7.60
CA ASP A 119 3.39 -12.14 -6.74
C ASP A 119 3.60 -11.40 -5.41
N PRO A 120 3.88 -12.14 -4.31
CA PRO A 120 4.36 -11.55 -3.06
C PRO A 120 5.54 -10.62 -3.32
N ARG A 121 5.40 -9.36 -2.88
CA ARG A 121 6.46 -8.35 -3.01
C ARG A 121 6.82 -7.74 -1.67
N GLU A 122 8.07 -7.33 -1.59
CA GLU A 122 8.54 -6.41 -0.55
C GLU A 122 7.91 -5.04 -0.78
N PHE A 123 7.52 -4.38 0.32
CA PHE A 123 7.00 -3.04 0.29
C PHE A 123 7.46 -2.22 1.52
N PRO A 124 8.10 -1.05 1.31
CA PRO A 124 8.57 -0.54 0.01
C PRO A 124 9.62 -1.49 -0.60
N LYS A 125 9.78 -1.50 -1.92
CA LYS A 125 10.98 -2.11 -2.51
C LYS A 125 12.16 -1.34 -1.95
N GLU A 126 13.11 -1.99 -1.29
CA GLU A 126 14.36 -1.33 -0.94
C GLU A 126 14.91 -0.73 -2.24
N MET A 127 15.13 0.60 -2.25
CA MET A 127 15.79 1.22 -3.40
C MET A 127 17.08 0.44 -3.63
N PRO A 128 17.45 0.09 -4.88
CA PRO A 128 18.84 -0.21 -5.12
C PRO A 128 19.61 1.00 -4.60
N ILE A 129 20.45 0.73 -3.58
CA ILE A 129 21.36 1.69 -2.96
C ILE A 129 21.89 2.57 -4.10
N SER A 130 21.54 3.86 -4.08
CA SER A 130 21.81 4.75 -5.21
C SER A 130 23.28 4.61 -5.59
N TYR A 131 23.60 4.54 -6.89
CA TYR A 131 24.99 4.42 -7.38
C TYR A 131 25.94 5.51 -6.84
N SER A 132 25.41 6.57 -6.22
CA SER A 132 26.13 7.60 -5.47
C SER A 132 26.62 7.20 -4.06
N SER A 133 26.28 6.01 -3.56
CA SER A 133 26.68 5.54 -2.23
C SER A 133 27.54 4.26 -2.24
N LEU A 134 27.94 3.79 -3.43
CA LEU A 134 29.07 2.87 -3.54
C LEU A 134 30.35 3.67 -3.28
N PRO A 135 31.20 3.30 -2.30
CA PRO A 135 32.53 3.89 -2.21
C PRO A 135 33.22 3.66 -3.56
N ALA A 136 33.81 4.72 -4.12
CA ALA A 136 34.59 4.63 -5.34
C ALA A 136 35.55 3.45 -5.19
N ARG A 137 35.39 2.44 -6.04
CA ARG A 137 36.24 1.26 -6.05
C ARG A 137 37.67 1.78 -6.21
N ALA A 138 38.49 1.62 -5.18
CA ALA A 138 39.87 2.04 -5.22
C ALA A 138 40.52 1.41 -6.45
N ALA A 139 41.00 2.28 -7.35
CA ALA A 139 41.80 1.89 -8.51
C ALA A 139 43.16 1.38 -8.05
#